data_AF-A0A9P6IVU5-F1
#
_entry.id   AF-A0A9P6IVU5-F1
#
_cell.length_a   1.000
_cell.length_b   1.000
_cell.length_c   1.000
_cell.angle_alpha   90.00
_cell.angle_beta   90.00
_cell.angle_gamma   90.00
#
_symmetry.space_group_name_H-M   'P 1'
#
loop_
_entity.id
_entity.type
_entity.pdbx_description
1 polymer ?
#
loop_
_entity_poly.entity_id
_entity_poly.type
_entity_poly.pdbx_seq_one_letter_code
_entity_poly.pdbx_strand_id
1 'polypeptide(L)'
;MGSEAKRNVVRIDPDSELVCLILPPKGELIGDTETTGHVQCTDGKPKLLPDDFFVTKHFKKTDNYIQAWGLMNDDSVGLIKTDGGGQYDTHLDSGDNIAPGYKVFVELLEPDSRRWCIRFCKERGPDCNMRDSTDGCEGALGITHWPEPDEKDDRHKKSHDDDEDEDDDDDEDEDDN
;
A
#
# COMPACT_ATOMS: atom_id res chain seq x y z
N MET A 1 -28.35 25.03 2.02
CA MET A 1 -27.07 24.88 1.31
C MET A 1 -26.74 23.40 1.35
N GLY A 2 -26.94 22.67 0.26
CA GLY A 2 -26.65 21.23 0.23
C GLY A 2 -25.13 21.06 0.27
N SER A 3 -24.63 20.45 1.34
CA SER A 3 -23.26 19.91 1.33
C SER A 3 -23.21 18.92 0.18
N GLU A 4 -22.30 19.12 -0.76
CA GLU A 4 -21.90 18.07 -1.69
C GLU A 4 -21.50 16.87 -0.80
N ALA A 5 -22.14 15.72 -1.00
CA ALA A 5 -21.80 14.54 -0.23
C ALA A 5 -20.32 14.22 -0.51
N LYS A 6 -19.54 14.04 0.56
CA LYS A 6 -18.11 13.68 0.44
C LYS A 6 -18.03 12.34 -0.30
N ARG A 7 -17.59 12.38 -1.55
CA ARG A 7 -17.34 11.19 -2.36
C ARG A 7 -15.89 10.75 -2.20
N ASN A 8 -15.67 9.52 -1.77
CA ASN A 8 -14.36 8.91 -1.74
C ASN A 8 -14.04 8.35 -3.13
N VAL A 9 -12.97 8.85 -3.75
CA VAL A 9 -12.50 8.38 -5.07
C VAL A 9 -11.20 7.62 -4.89
N VAL A 10 -11.26 6.30 -5.02
CA VAL A 10 -10.08 5.42 -4.96
C VAL A 10 -9.51 5.17 -6.36
N ARG A 11 -8.21 4.92 -6.43
CA ARG A 11 -7.43 4.75 -7.66
C ARG A 11 -6.33 3.73 -7.42
N ILE A 12 -6.07 2.90 -8.43
CA ILE A 12 -4.93 1.99 -8.49
C ILE A 12 -4.37 2.09 -9.90
N ASP A 13 -3.06 2.25 -10.02
CA ASP A 13 -2.36 2.18 -11.30
C ASP A 13 -1.02 1.43 -11.11
N PRO A 14 -0.92 0.17 -11.59
CA PRO A 14 0.30 -0.62 -11.51
C PRO A 14 1.49 -0.02 -12.25
N ASP A 15 1.23 0.76 -13.31
CA ASP A 15 2.31 1.30 -14.15
C ASP A 15 3.04 2.45 -13.45
N SER A 16 2.33 3.20 -12.58
CA SER A 16 2.88 4.28 -11.74
C SER A 16 2.98 3.92 -10.26
N GLU A 17 2.69 2.66 -9.92
CA GLU A 17 2.52 2.16 -8.54
C GLU A 17 1.61 3.03 -7.66
N LEU A 18 0.64 3.72 -8.26
CA LEU A 18 -0.34 4.53 -7.55
C LEU A 18 -1.30 3.61 -6.78
N VAL A 19 -1.47 3.90 -5.49
CA VAL A 19 -2.52 3.29 -4.67
C VAL A 19 -3.19 4.37 -3.85
N CYS A 20 -4.52 4.39 -3.89
CA CYS A 20 -5.36 5.12 -2.96
C CYS A 20 -6.19 4.13 -2.14
N LEU A 21 -6.19 4.32 -0.83
CA LEU A 21 -6.96 3.53 0.12
C LEU A 21 -7.90 4.44 0.91
N ILE A 22 -9.03 3.89 1.35
CA ILE A 22 -9.91 4.50 2.35
C ILE A 22 -9.40 4.06 3.72
N LEU A 23 -9.07 5.03 4.57
CA LEU A 23 -8.57 4.76 5.92
C LEU A 23 -9.60 5.22 6.95
N PRO A 24 -9.73 4.52 8.08
CA PRO A 24 -10.53 4.99 9.21
C PRO A 24 -9.91 6.27 9.80
N PRO A 25 -10.69 7.08 10.54
CA PRO A 25 -10.12 7.99 11.51
C PRO A 25 -9.15 7.27 12.45
N LYS A 26 -8.10 7.98 12.89
CA LYS A 26 -7.06 7.40 13.73
C LYS A 26 -7.65 6.85 15.03
N GLY A 27 -7.31 5.60 15.36
CA GLY A 27 -7.74 4.95 16.60
C GLY A 27 -9.20 4.50 16.62
N GLU A 28 -9.84 4.38 15.46
CA GLU A 28 -11.17 3.78 15.30
C GLU A 28 -11.08 2.40 14.63
N LEU A 29 -12.07 1.55 14.88
CA LEU A 29 -12.16 0.24 14.24
C LEU A 29 -12.59 0.41 12.77
N ILE A 30 -11.97 -0.34 11.86
CA ILE A 30 -12.21 -0.21 10.43
C ILE A 30 -13.68 -0.52 10.11
N GLY A 31 -14.23 -1.62 10.65
CA GLY A 31 -15.62 -2.01 10.46
C GLY A 31 -16.67 -1.01 10.99
N ASP A 32 -16.29 -0.12 11.93
CA ASP A 32 -17.21 0.89 12.48
C ASP A 32 -17.22 2.19 11.66
N THR A 33 -16.32 2.32 10.67
CA THR A 33 -16.03 3.59 9.98
C THR A 33 -16.38 3.58 8.51
N GLU A 34 -17.19 2.62 8.06
CA GLU A 34 -17.56 2.44 6.65
C GLU A 34 -18.05 3.75 6.01
N THR A 35 -18.77 4.60 6.76
CA THR A 35 -19.28 5.90 6.26
C THR A 35 -18.41 7.12 6.58
N THR A 36 -17.41 6.99 7.45
CA THR A 36 -16.59 8.10 7.95
C THR A 36 -15.15 8.08 7.43
N GLY A 37 -14.74 7.04 6.71
CA GLY A 37 -13.43 6.90 6.12
C GLY A 37 -13.01 8.07 5.21
N HIS A 38 -11.70 8.19 4.99
CA HIS A 38 -11.10 9.18 4.09
C HIS A 38 -10.08 8.56 3.16
N VAL A 39 -10.01 9.08 1.93
CA VAL A 39 -9.02 8.61 0.96
C VAL A 39 -7.64 9.24 1.24
N GLN A 40 -6.61 8.39 1.24
CA GLN A 40 -5.20 8.80 1.11
C GLN A 40 -4.56 8.05 -0.05
N CYS A 41 -3.67 8.72 -0.76
CA CYS A 41 -3.02 8.21 -1.98
C CYS A 41 -1.52 8.44 -1.93
N THR A 42 -0.76 7.54 -2.57
CA THR A 42 0.70 7.67 -2.72
C THR A 42 1.11 8.93 -3.48
N ASP A 43 0.27 9.45 -4.38
CA ASP A 43 0.54 10.68 -5.13
C ASP A 43 0.10 11.98 -4.42
N GLY A 44 -0.38 11.88 -3.18
CA GLY A 44 -0.83 13.04 -2.41
C GLY A 44 -2.22 13.55 -2.74
N LYS A 45 -2.99 12.91 -3.62
CA LYS A 45 -4.27 13.45 -4.13
C LYS A 45 -5.44 12.50 -3.84
N PRO A 46 -6.32 12.77 -2.86
CA PRO A 46 -6.55 14.08 -2.24
C PRO A 46 -5.66 14.37 -1.02
N LYS A 47 -5.06 13.34 -0.43
CA LYS A 47 -4.14 13.47 0.71
C LYS A 47 -3.03 12.44 0.57
N LEU A 48 -1.84 12.78 1.04
CA LEU A 48 -0.69 11.88 1.03
C LEU A 48 -0.91 10.72 2.01
N LEU A 49 -0.78 9.50 1.48
CA LEU A 49 -0.58 8.30 2.26
C LEU A 49 0.91 8.25 2.65
N PRO A 50 1.26 8.01 3.93
CA PRO A 50 2.65 7.97 4.37
C PRO A 50 3.50 7.00 3.54
N ASP A 51 4.72 7.40 3.19
CA ASP A 51 5.63 6.60 2.34
C ASP A 51 5.97 5.25 2.98
N ASP A 52 5.98 5.18 4.32
CA ASP A 52 6.24 3.97 5.09
C ASP A 52 4.99 3.12 5.36
N PHE A 53 3.82 3.53 4.86
CA PHE A 53 2.59 2.74 5.02
C PHE A 53 2.71 1.37 4.35
N PHE A 54 3.24 1.32 3.13
CA PHE A 54 3.40 0.05 2.43
C PHE A 54 4.75 -0.58 2.77
N VAL A 55 4.70 -1.74 3.44
CA VAL A 55 5.89 -2.58 3.63
C VAL A 55 6.17 -3.36 2.34
N THR A 56 5.12 -3.88 1.71
CA THR A 56 5.19 -4.48 0.37
C THR A 56 3.99 -4.07 -0.47
N LYS A 57 4.17 -4.03 -1.79
CA LYS A 57 3.12 -3.75 -2.77
C LYS A 57 3.24 -4.70 -3.94
N HIS A 58 2.14 -5.38 -4.26
CA HIS A 58 2.01 -6.20 -5.45
C HIS A 58 0.80 -5.77 -6.25
N PHE A 59 0.88 -5.96 -7.55
CA PHE A 59 -0.19 -5.64 -8.47
C PHE A 59 -0.49 -6.84 -9.36
N LYS A 60 -1.77 -6.99 -9.70
CA LYS A 60 -2.23 -7.95 -10.69
C LYS A 60 -3.29 -7.29 -11.56
N LYS A 61 -3.06 -7.33 -12.88
CA LYS A 61 -3.99 -6.83 -13.88
C LYS A 61 -4.46 -7.98 -14.75
N THR A 62 -5.76 -8.06 -14.92
CA THR A 62 -6.43 -9.03 -15.81
C THR A 62 -7.42 -8.29 -16.70
N ASP A 63 -8.09 -9.02 -17.59
CA ASP A 63 -9.17 -8.45 -18.40
C ASP A 63 -10.39 -8.06 -17.56
N ASN A 64 -10.58 -8.65 -16.38
CA ASN A 64 -11.78 -8.45 -15.55
C ASN A 64 -11.55 -7.49 -14.39
N TYR A 65 -10.34 -7.49 -13.83
CA TYR A 65 -10.02 -6.73 -12.63
C TYR A 65 -8.58 -6.23 -12.59
N ILE A 66 -8.37 -5.22 -11.77
CA ILE A 66 -7.07 -4.78 -11.29
C ILE A 66 -7.04 -4.94 -9.77
N GLN A 67 -5.92 -5.36 -9.22
CA GLN A 67 -5.78 -5.64 -7.81
C GLN A 67 -4.42 -5.16 -7.32
N ALA A 68 -4.39 -4.64 -6.10
CA ALA A 68 -3.18 -4.37 -5.35
C ALA A 68 -3.29 -4.99 -3.95
N TRP A 69 -2.18 -5.49 -3.40
CA TRP A 69 -2.14 -6.05 -2.04
C TRP A 69 -0.71 -6.08 -1.50
N GLY A 70 -0.59 -6.32 -0.20
CA GLY A 70 0.69 -6.54 0.44
C GLY A 70 0.62 -6.41 1.96
N LEU A 71 1.78 -6.12 2.53
CA LEU A 71 1.94 -5.85 3.96
C LEU A 71 1.95 -4.34 4.20
N MET A 72 1.42 -3.92 5.35
CA MET A 72 1.35 -2.52 5.77
C MET A 72 2.00 -2.26 7.13
N ASN A 73 2.40 -1.02 7.34
CA ASN A 73 2.76 -0.44 8.63
C ASN A 73 1.53 0.28 9.20
N ASP A 74 0.79 -0.41 10.06
CA ASP A 74 -0.43 0.03 10.74
C ASP A 74 -0.23 1.31 11.57
N ASP A 75 0.95 1.49 12.17
CA ASP A 75 1.28 2.65 13.00
C ASP A 75 1.32 3.96 12.19
N SER A 76 1.71 3.90 10.91
CA SER A 76 1.91 5.08 10.05
C SER A 76 0.65 5.94 9.89
N VAL A 77 -0.52 5.29 9.96
CA VAL A 77 -1.83 5.96 9.88
C VAL A 77 -2.67 5.77 11.15
N GLY A 78 -2.13 5.07 12.15
CA GLY A 78 -2.71 4.91 13.46
C GLY A 78 -3.92 3.95 13.49
N LEU A 79 -3.79 2.81 12.81
CA LEU A 79 -4.75 1.71 12.92
C LEU A 79 -4.58 1.02 14.27
N ILE A 80 -5.66 0.41 14.77
CA ILE A 80 -5.61 -0.39 16.00
C ILE A 80 -5.01 -1.75 15.65
N LYS A 81 -3.83 -2.07 16.20
CA LYS A 81 -3.08 -3.30 15.88
C LYS A 81 -3.84 -4.61 16.11
N THR A 82 -4.83 -4.59 16.98
CA THR A 82 -5.65 -5.76 17.34
C THR A 82 -6.99 -5.78 16.62
N ASP A 83 -7.24 -4.83 15.72
CA ASP A 83 -8.42 -4.83 14.88
C ASP A 83 -8.26 -5.94 13.83
N GLY A 84 -9.25 -6.84 13.78
CA GLY A 84 -9.31 -7.92 12.79
C GLY A 84 -9.61 -7.41 11.38
N GLY A 85 -10.00 -6.13 11.26
CA GLY A 85 -10.13 -5.44 10.00
C GLY A 85 -11.55 -5.02 9.66
N GLY A 86 -11.72 -4.63 8.41
CA GLY A 86 -13.02 -4.25 7.87
C GLY A 86 -12.93 -4.03 6.36
N GLN A 87 -14.08 -3.82 5.75
CA GLN A 87 -14.21 -3.66 4.32
C GLN A 87 -14.70 -2.25 3.98
N TYR A 88 -14.05 -1.63 3.00
CA TYR A 88 -14.64 -0.51 2.26
C TYR A 88 -14.95 -0.98 0.85
N ASP A 89 -16.13 -0.66 0.36
CA ASP A 89 -16.57 -1.06 -0.97
C ASP A 89 -17.47 0.01 -1.60
N THR A 90 -18.06 -0.32 -2.76
CA THR A 90 -19.03 0.53 -3.46
C THR A 90 -20.48 0.39 -2.98
N HIS A 91 -20.73 -0.35 -1.90
CA HIS A 91 -22.06 -0.51 -1.33
C HIS A 91 -22.54 0.82 -0.77
N LEU A 92 -23.83 1.13 -0.97
CA LEU A 92 -24.40 2.42 -0.56
C LEU A 92 -24.37 2.63 0.96
N ASP A 93 -24.33 1.53 1.72
CA ASP A 93 -24.27 1.57 3.18
C ASP A 93 -22.86 1.93 3.68
N SER A 94 -21.83 1.78 2.85
CA SER A 94 -20.43 2.15 3.14
C SER A 94 -20.08 3.56 2.64
N GLY A 95 -21.09 4.41 2.44
CA GLY A 95 -20.93 5.78 1.95
C GLY A 95 -20.83 5.91 0.43
N ASP A 96 -20.45 7.09 -0.06
CA ASP A 96 -20.30 7.37 -1.50
C ASP A 96 -18.85 7.09 -1.94
N ASN A 97 -18.51 5.81 -2.08
CA ASN A 97 -17.19 5.38 -2.55
C ASN A 97 -17.24 4.95 -4.02
N ILE A 98 -16.27 5.40 -4.81
CA ILE A 98 -16.16 5.04 -6.22
C ILE A 98 -14.73 4.69 -6.64
N ALA A 99 -14.63 3.75 -7.59
CA ALA A 99 -13.44 3.49 -8.37
C ALA A 99 -13.73 3.87 -9.83
N PRO A 100 -13.22 5.02 -10.35
CA PRO A 100 -13.54 5.47 -11.69
C PRO A 100 -13.22 4.42 -12.77
N GLY A 101 -14.20 4.12 -13.63
CA GLY A 101 -14.05 3.13 -14.70
C GLY A 101 -14.36 1.68 -14.29
N TYR A 102 -14.73 1.44 -13.03
CA TYR A 102 -15.07 0.13 -12.48
C TYR A 102 -16.47 0.16 -11.84
N LYS A 103 -17.18 -0.97 -11.87
CA LYS A 103 -18.55 -1.06 -11.30
C LYS A 103 -18.57 -1.37 -9.82
N VAL A 104 -17.52 -2.00 -9.32
CA VAL A 104 -17.37 -2.40 -7.92
C VAL A 104 -15.89 -2.39 -7.57
N PHE A 105 -15.59 -2.03 -6.32
CA PHE A 105 -14.34 -2.36 -5.69
C PHE A 105 -14.58 -2.99 -4.32
N VAL A 106 -13.58 -3.71 -3.86
CA VAL A 106 -13.48 -4.24 -2.51
C VAL A 106 -12.10 -3.88 -1.98
N GLU A 107 -12.04 -3.23 -0.84
CA GLU A 107 -10.85 -2.88 -0.09
C GLU A 107 -10.94 -3.49 1.31
N LEU A 108 -9.88 -4.15 1.77
CA LEU A 108 -9.77 -4.61 3.16
C LEU A 108 -8.44 -4.17 3.77
N LEU A 109 -8.54 -3.81 5.04
CA LEU A 109 -7.40 -3.54 5.92
C LEU A 109 -7.49 -4.53 7.08
N GLU A 110 -6.40 -5.23 7.38
CA GLU A 110 -6.31 -6.25 8.44
C GLU A 110 -5.09 -5.95 9.33
N PRO A 111 -5.23 -5.01 10.29
CA PRO A 111 -4.12 -4.61 11.16
C PRO A 111 -3.49 -5.75 11.96
N ASP A 112 -4.30 -6.67 12.48
CA ASP A 112 -3.85 -7.83 13.26
C ASP A 112 -2.84 -8.73 12.52
N SER A 113 -2.95 -8.76 11.20
CA SER A 113 -2.11 -9.55 10.28
C SER A 113 -1.18 -8.66 9.46
N ARG A 114 -1.25 -7.34 9.64
CA ARG A 114 -0.55 -6.29 8.86
C ARG A 114 -0.78 -6.42 7.35
N ARG A 115 -1.98 -6.81 6.94
CA ARG A 115 -2.32 -7.04 5.53
C ARG A 115 -3.24 -5.94 5.02
N TRP A 116 -3.12 -5.65 3.75
CA TRP A 116 -4.05 -4.80 3.01
C TRP A 116 -4.27 -5.37 1.62
N CYS A 117 -5.44 -5.11 1.07
CA CYS A 117 -5.74 -5.46 -0.30
C CYS A 117 -6.87 -4.61 -0.86
N ILE A 118 -6.85 -4.42 -2.17
CA ILE A 118 -7.89 -3.71 -2.89
C ILE A 118 -8.00 -4.26 -4.31
N ARG A 119 -9.23 -4.46 -4.79
CA ARG A 119 -9.51 -4.92 -6.15
C ARG A 119 -10.62 -4.10 -6.77
N PHE A 120 -10.40 -3.63 -8.00
CA PHE A 120 -11.45 -3.02 -8.82
C PHE A 120 -11.88 -3.99 -9.91
N CYS A 121 -13.18 -4.27 -10.01
CA CYS A 121 -13.75 -5.13 -11.04
C CYS A 121 -14.61 -4.34 -12.02
N LYS A 122 -14.46 -4.68 -13.31
CA LYS A 122 -15.27 -4.07 -14.38
C LYS A 122 -16.75 -4.37 -14.23
N GLU A 123 -17.07 -5.54 -13.67
CA GLU A 123 -18.43 -6.04 -13.50
C GLU A 123 -18.67 -6.51 -12.06
N ARG A 124 -19.94 -6.47 -11.62
CA ARG A 124 -20.35 -7.15 -10.39
C ARG A 124 -20.39 -8.66 -10.64
N GLY A 125 -19.73 -9.44 -9.79
CA GLY A 125 -19.60 -10.87 -9.99
C GLY A 125 -18.64 -11.51 -9.01
N PRO A 126 -18.30 -12.80 -9.21
CA PRO A 126 -17.50 -13.57 -8.26
C PRO A 126 -16.06 -13.03 -8.09
N ASP A 127 -15.54 -12.28 -9.07
CA ASP A 127 -14.21 -11.67 -9.00
C ASP A 127 -14.14 -10.55 -7.93
N CYS A 128 -15.27 -9.94 -7.56
CA CYS A 128 -15.39 -8.95 -6.49
C CYS A 128 -16.62 -9.25 -5.63
N ASN A 129 -16.50 -10.24 -4.74
CA ASN A 129 -17.57 -10.55 -3.80
C ASN A 129 -17.50 -9.61 -2.58
N MET A 130 -18.47 -8.71 -2.47
CA MET A 130 -18.62 -7.80 -1.33
C MET A 130 -19.19 -8.51 -0.07
N ARG A 131 -19.60 -9.78 -0.16
CA ARG A 131 -20.31 -10.47 0.94
C ARG A 131 -19.40 -11.25 1.90
N ASP A 132 -18.12 -11.39 1.57
CA ASP A 132 -17.17 -12.24 2.30
C ASP A 132 -16.18 -11.39 3.11
N SER A 133 -16.62 -10.25 3.66
CA SER A 133 -15.76 -9.30 4.39
C SER A 133 -15.09 -9.91 5.63
N THR A 134 -15.69 -10.92 6.25
CA THR A 134 -15.11 -11.65 7.40
C THR A 134 -14.02 -12.64 7.02
N ASP A 135 -13.92 -13.00 5.73
CA ASP A 135 -12.94 -13.98 5.25
C ASP A 135 -11.60 -13.30 4.85
N GLY A 136 -11.54 -11.98 5.02
CA GLY A 136 -10.34 -11.20 4.80
C GLY A 136 -9.91 -11.11 3.33
N CYS A 137 -8.72 -10.61 3.10
CA CYS A 137 -8.06 -10.49 1.80
C CYS A 137 -7.90 -11.84 1.11
N GLU A 138 -7.68 -12.92 1.87
CA GLU A 138 -7.52 -14.26 1.31
C GLU A 138 -8.84 -14.80 0.76
N GLY A 139 -9.94 -14.67 1.51
CA GLY A 139 -11.25 -15.14 1.07
C GLY A 139 -11.90 -14.23 0.06
N ALA A 140 -12.00 -12.92 0.36
CA ALA A 140 -12.70 -11.97 -0.48
C ALA A 140 -12.04 -11.79 -1.85
N LEU A 141 -10.70 -11.82 -1.89
CA LEU A 141 -9.91 -11.57 -3.10
C LEU A 141 -9.07 -12.77 -3.55
N GLY A 142 -9.11 -13.92 -2.89
CA GLY A 142 -8.34 -15.09 -3.33
C GLY A 142 -6.84 -14.88 -3.28
N ILE A 143 -6.34 -14.04 -2.36
CA ILE A 143 -4.91 -13.82 -2.15
C ILE A 143 -4.36 -14.99 -1.33
N THR A 144 -3.55 -15.84 -1.94
CA THR A 144 -2.98 -17.03 -1.26
C THR A 144 -1.47 -16.92 -1.05
N HIS A 145 -0.84 -15.89 -1.59
CA HIS A 145 0.57 -15.64 -1.44
C HIS A 145 0.80 -14.22 -0.96
N TRP A 146 1.39 -14.13 0.22
CA TRP A 146 1.82 -12.87 0.82
C TRP A 146 3.32 -12.74 0.63
N PRO A 147 3.78 -11.61 0.12
CA PRO A 147 5.21 -11.34 0.07
C PRO A 147 5.77 -11.27 1.48
N GLU A 148 6.89 -11.94 1.70
CA GLU A 148 7.72 -11.65 2.86
C GLU A 148 8.21 -10.19 2.73
N PRO A 149 8.35 -9.44 3.83
CA PRO A 149 9.08 -8.18 3.79
C PRO A 149 10.47 -8.50 3.25
N ASP A 150 10.88 -7.89 2.13
CA ASP A 150 12.20 -8.13 1.58
C ASP A 150 13.24 -7.92 2.71
N GLU A 151 13.92 -8.99 3.13
CA GLU A 151 15.20 -8.86 3.82
C GLU A 151 16.08 -8.10 2.83
N LYS A 152 16.23 -6.80 3.13
CA LYS A 152 16.90 -5.77 2.33
C LYS A 152 17.93 -6.34 1.35
N ASP A 153 17.80 -5.89 0.12
CA ASP A 153 18.84 -5.93 -0.90
C ASP A 153 20.16 -5.36 -0.34
N ASP A 154 21.01 -6.25 0.21
CA ASP A 154 22.36 -5.99 0.71
C ASP A 154 23.37 -5.67 -0.41
N ARG A 155 22.92 -5.30 -1.61
CA ARG A 155 23.79 -4.92 -2.75
C ARG A 155 24.32 -3.49 -2.68
N HIS A 156 24.44 -2.89 -1.49
CA HIS A 156 25.20 -1.65 -1.29
C HIS A 156 26.44 -1.79 -0.39
N LYS A 157 26.96 -3.00 -0.19
CA LYS A 157 28.32 -3.21 0.35
C LYS A 157 29.19 -4.02 -0.59
N LYS A 158 29.58 -3.41 -1.72
CA LYS A 158 30.84 -3.76 -2.38
C LYS A 158 31.29 -2.63 -3.32
N SER A 159 32.16 -1.74 -2.83
CA SER A 159 33.23 -1.03 -3.56
C SER A 159 33.58 0.29 -2.88
N HIS A 160 34.44 0.22 -1.88
CA HIS A 160 35.45 1.25 -1.56
C HIS A 160 36.33 0.61 -0.51
N ASP A 161 37.42 0.01 -0.97
CA ASP A 161 38.63 -0.34 -0.22
C ASP A 161 39.51 -1.01 -1.29
N ASP A 162 40.11 -0.19 -2.15
CA ASP A 162 41.33 -0.50 -2.90
C ASP A 162 41.83 0.85 -3.48
N ASP A 163 43.12 1.12 -3.21
CA ASP A 163 43.99 2.12 -3.84
C ASP A 163 43.98 3.57 -3.28
N GLU A 164 44.49 3.73 -2.06
CA GLU A 164 45.37 4.86 -1.73
C GLU A 164 46.72 4.26 -1.30
N ASP A 165 47.74 4.38 -2.15
CA ASP A 165 49.13 4.57 -1.71
C ASP A 165 49.77 5.45 -2.79
N GLU A 166 49.89 6.72 -2.43
CA GLU A 166 50.42 7.82 -3.22
C GLU A 166 51.93 7.67 -3.41
N ASP A 167 52.39 8.01 -4.62
CA ASP A 167 53.78 8.24 -4.96
C ASP A 167 54.32 9.45 -4.17
N ASP A 168 55.21 9.22 -3.22
CA ASP A 168 56.06 10.26 -2.63
C ASP A 168 57.50 10.10 -3.17
N ASP A 169 57.77 10.85 -4.23
CA ASP A 169 59.11 11.32 -4.59
C ASP A 169 59.63 12.23 -3.47
N ASP A 170 60.75 11.88 -2.84
CA ASP A 170 61.60 12.86 -2.16
C ASP A 170 63.07 12.48 -2.33
N ASP A 171 63.73 13.29 -3.16
CA ASP A 171 65.17 13.46 -3.27
C ASP A 171 65.77 13.85 -1.91
N GLU A 172 66.81 13.15 -1.44
CA GLU A 172 67.89 13.80 -0.69
C GLU A 172 69.25 13.21 -1.07
N ASP A 173 70.13 14.14 -1.44
CA ASP A 173 71.53 14.04 -1.84
C ASP A 173 72.49 13.62 -0.70
N GLU A 174 73.78 13.47 -1.08
CA GLU A 174 75.00 13.48 -0.24
C GLU A 174 75.36 12.16 0.47
N ASP A 175 76.60 11.65 0.51
CA ASP A 175 77.92 12.01 -0.01
C ASP A 175 78.89 10.83 0.25
N ASP A 176 79.96 10.75 -0.56
CA ASP A 176 81.31 10.25 -0.26
C ASP A 176 81.58 8.94 0.53
N ASN A 177 82.13 7.93 -0.17
CA ASN A 177 83.56 7.51 -0.09
C ASN A 177 83.79 6.12 -0.73
#